data_AF-A0A9P5SUT7-F1
#
_entry.id   AF-A0A9P5SUT7-F1
#
_cell.length_a   1.000
_cell.length_b   1.000
_cell.length_c   1.000
_cell.angle_alpha   90.00
_cell.angle_beta   90.00
_cell.angle_gamma   90.00
#
_symmetry.space_group_name_H-M   'P 1'
#
loop_
_entity.id
_entity.type
_entity.pdbx_description
1 polymer ?
#
loop_
_entity_poly.entity_id
_entity_poly.type
_entity_poly.pdbx_seq_one_letter_code
_entity_poly.pdbx_strand_id
1 'polypeptide(L)'
;MQIKAVASALAIASLAAAAVPTTGVAHVKNADGVDIKFVFTTVPKGLNVTITGKGLTIAKRVLATGYDYHVHVKPVTNGNCSSTGGHLDPTNVTTAKPCDPKNLTLCQTGDLAGKFGNFMGTEDGVLPFTDYIDTQLKFEGDANNTIIGRSIVIHNNGTRIACADIITEGSATPTSGTDAPKTTSGAVKLAGSLALSGVVAFMMLAL
;
A
#
# COMPACT_ATOMS: atom_id res chain seq x y z
N MET A 1 -33.75 -63.62 -8.49
CA MET A 1 -33.40 -62.34 -9.16
C MET A 1 -33.13 -61.32 -8.07
N GLN A 2 -31.86 -61.09 -7.70
CA GLN A 2 -31.51 -60.20 -6.59
C GLN A 2 -31.22 -58.79 -7.11
N ILE A 3 -32.03 -57.82 -6.68
CA ILE A 3 -31.89 -56.41 -7.02
C ILE A 3 -30.89 -55.82 -6.02
N LYS A 4 -29.63 -55.64 -6.44
CA LYS A 4 -28.64 -54.89 -5.66
C LYS A 4 -28.94 -53.40 -5.82
N ALA A 5 -29.44 -52.77 -4.76
CA ALA A 5 -29.58 -51.32 -4.68
C ALA A 5 -28.18 -50.68 -4.64
N VAL A 6 -27.85 -49.90 -5.66
CA VAL A 6 -26.62 -49.09 -5.69
C VAL A 6 -26.96 -47.75 -5.03
N ALA A 7 -26.62 -47.61 -3.76
CA ALA A 7 -26.72 -46.32 -3.07
C ALA A 7 -25.60 -45.41 -3.57
N SER A 8 -25.96 -44.43 -4.41
CA SER A 8 -25.05 -43.37 -4.82
C SER A 8 -24.97 -42.34 -3.69
N ALA A 9 -23.85 -42.33 -2.97
CA ALA A 9 -23.57 -41.34 -1.94
C ALA A 9 -23.18 -40.02 -2.61
N LEU A 10 -24.10 -39.04 -2.60
CA LEU A 10 -23.82 -37.67 -3.02
C LEU A 10 -22.94 -37.02 -1.94
N ALA A 11 -21.63 -36.95 -2.18
CA ALA A 11 -20.71 -36.26 -1.28
C ALA A 11 -21.00 -34.75 -1.34
N ILE A 12 -21.65 -34.22 -0.30
CA ILE A 12 -21.79 -32.78 -0.10
C ILE A 12 -20.43 -32.29 0.40
N ALA A 13 -19.60 -31.77 -0.48
CA ALA A 13 -18.39 -31.04 -0.09
C ALA A 13 -18.84 -29.80 0.69
N SER A 14 -18.63 -29.78 2.01
CA SER A 14 -18.86 -28.56 2.77
C SER A 14 -17.77 -27.56 2.36
N LEU A 15 -18.20 -26.42 1.83
CA LEU A 15 -17.32 -25.26 1.72
C LEU A 15 -17.04 -24.83 3.16
N ALA A 16 -15.86 -25.16 3.68
CA ALA A 16 -15.38 -24.55 4.91
C ALA A 16 -15.35 -23.04 4.66
N ALA A 17 -16.19 -22.29 5.38
CA ALA A 17 -16.10 -20.83 5.39
C ALA A 17 -14.67 -20.47 5.84
N ALA A 18 -13.95 -19.70 5.02
CA ALA A 18 -12.62 -19.23 5.38
C ALA A 18 -12.72 -18.50 6.73
N ALA A 19 -11.84 -18.85 7.68
CA ALA A 19 -11.83 -18.20 8.98
C ALA A 19 -11.58 -16.69 8.81
N VAL A 20 -12.37 -15.89 9.52
CA VAL A 20 -12.19 -14.44 9.58
C VAL A 20 -10.82 -14.14 10.17
N PRO A 21 -9.99 -13.32 9.52
CA PRO A 21 -8.68 -13.01 10.07
C PRO A 21 -8.82 -12.22 11.35
N THR A 22 -7.96 -12.54 12.32
CA THR A 22 -7.85 -11.79 13.58
C THR A 22 -6.87 -10.63 13.47
N THR A 23 -5.93 -10.71 12.51
CA THR A 23 -4.87 -9.73 12.32
C THR A 23 -4.67 -9.42 10.84
N GLY A 24 -4.60 -8.13 10.51
CA GLY A 24 -4.19 -7.59 9.23
C GLY A 24 -2.95 -6.71 9.41
N VAL A 25 -2.07 -6.68 8.42
CA VAL A 25 -0.80 -5.96 8.49
C VAL A 25 -0.54 -5.24 7.18
N ALA A 26 -0.05 -4.00 7.27
CA ALA A 26 0.53 -3.27 6.14
C ALA A 26 1.90 -2.73 6.53
N HIS A 27 2.94 -3.06 5.77
CA HIS A 27 4.30 -2.56 5.95
C HIS A 27 4.60 -1.53 4.86
N VAL A 28 4.39 -0.26 5.17
CA VAL A 28 4.55 0.86 4.25
C VAL A 28 6.02 1.26 4.17
N LYS A 29 6.64 1.08 3.00
CA LYS A 29 8.04 1.43 2.74
C LYS A 29 8.21 2.27 1.48
N ASN A 30 9.20 3.14 1.45
CA ASN A 30 9.63 3.81 0.23
C ASN A 30 11.15 4.09 0.22
N ALA A 31 11.66 4.57 -0.92
CA ALA A 31 13.08 4.89 -1.09
C ALA A 31 13.55 6.10 -0.25
N ASP A 32 12.62 6.94 0.21
CA ASP A 32 12.91 8.14 1.01
C ASP A 32 13.06 7.84 2.51
N GLY A 33 13.04 6.56 2.89
CA GLY A 33 13.26 6.10 4.26
C GLY A 33 11.98 5.95 5.10
N VAL A 34 10.79 6.07 4.49
CA VAL A 34 9.54 5.66 5.14
C VAL A 34 9.62 4.16 5.41
N ASP A 35 9.39 3.77 6.66
CA ASP A 35 9.27 2.38 7.11
C ASP A 35 8.30 2.36 8.29
N ILE A 36 7.01 2.15 7.98
CA ILE A 36 5.91 2.22 8.95
C ILE A 36 5.07 0.96 8.87
N LYS A 37 4.91 0.31 10.02
CA LYS A 37 4.07 -0.86 10.20
C LYS A 37 2.72 -0.45 10.81
N PHE A 38 1.66 -0.77 10.09
CA PHE A 38 0.28 -0.75 10.57
C PHE A 38 -0.12 -2.19 10.92
N VAL A 39 -0.64 -2.39 12.13
CA VAL A 39 -1.25 -3.65 12.57
C VAL A 39 -2.70 -3.38 12.92
N PHE A 40 -3.58 -4.15 12.31
CA PHE A 40 -5.01 -4.13 12.55
C PHE A 40 -5.35 -5.42 13.30
N THR A 41 -5.97 -5.32 14.47
CA THR A 41 -6.35 -6.48 15.29
C THR A 41 -7.83 -6.43 15.62
N THR A 42 -8.54 -7.54 15.43
CA THR A 42 -9.96 -7.63 15.79
C THR A 42 -10.15 -7.44 17.30
N VAL A 43 -11.00 -6.49 17.66
CA VAL A 43 -11.46 -6.25 19.04
C VAL A 43 -12.99 -6.13 19.07
N PRO A 44 -13.66 -6.27 20.23
CA PRO A 44 -15.13 -6.30 20.27
C PRO A 44 -15.86 -5.10 19.66
N LYS A 45 -15.19 -3.93 19.58
CA LYS A 45 -15.78 -2.67 19.09
C LYS A 45 -15.37 -2.30 17.67
N GLY A 46 -14.54 -3.09 17.00
CA GLY A 46 -13.99 -2.75 15.69
C GLY A 46 -12.58 -3.32 15.50
N LEU A 47 -11.71 -2.58 14.83
CA LEU A 47 -10.30 -2.93 14.71
C LEU A 47 -9.45 -2.00 15.56
N ASN A 48 -8.62 -2.58 16.41
CA ASN A 48 -7.53 -1.87 17.02
C ASN A 48 -6.43 -1.65 15.96
N VAL A 49 -5.94 -0.42 15.85
CA VAL A 49 -4.92 -0.02 14.90
C VAL A 49 -3.70 0.42 15.70
N THR A 50 -2.64 -0.37 15.61
CA THR A 50 -1.34 -0.04 16.17
C THR A 50 -0.39 0.39 15.06
N ILE A 51 0.31 1.51 15.26
CA ILE A 51 1.22 2.07 14.26
C ILE A 51 2.56 2.35 14.90
N THR A 52 3.61 1.83 14.26
CA THR A 52 5.01 2.03 14.66
C THR A 52 5.86 2.22 13.43
N GLY A 53 6.93 3.01 13.54
CA GLY A 53 7.86 3.15 12.43
C GLY A 53 8.57 4.49 12.41
N LYS A 54 9.14 4.79 11.25
CA LYS A 54 9.95 5.98 11.01
C LYS A 54 9.86 6.49 9.58
N GLY A 55 10.53 7.62 9.34
CA GLY A 55 10.79 8.16 8.01
C GLY A 55 9.92 9.36 7.62
N LEU A 56 9.01 9.79 8.50
CA LEU A 56 8.25 11.03 8.32
C LEU A 56 8.86 12.13 9.20
N THR A 57 9.47 13.13 8.57
CA THR A 57 10.14 14.20 9.30
C THR A 57 9.39 15.52 9.24
N ILE A 58 9.62 16.41 10.20
CA ILE A 58 9.13 17.79 10.15
C ILE A 58 9.72 18.52 8.92
N ALA A 59 10.98 18.24 8.58
CA ALA A 59 11.67 18.88 7.46
C ALA A 59 11.08 18.52 6.07
N LYS A 60 10.53 17.31 5.91
CA LYS A 60 9.89 16.87 4.65
C LYS A 60 8.40 17.22 4.58
N ARG A 61 7.81 17.70 5.67
CA ARG A 61 6.38 18.00 5.77
C ARG A 61 6.08 19.30 5.02
N VAL A 62 5.10 19.26 4.12
CA VAL A 62 4.73 20.45 3.33
C VAL A 62 3.72 21.33 4.06
N LEU A 63 2.69 20.73 4.67
CA LEU A 63 1.65 21.46 5.40
C LEU A 63 1.81 21.31 6.92
N ALA A 64 1.46 22.35 7.67
CA ALA A 64 1.45 22.29 9.13
C ALA A 64 0.49 21.21 9.68
N THR A 65 -0.49 20.77 8.88
CA THR A 65 -1.45 19.72 9.24
C THR A 65 -0.84 18.33 9.36
N GLY A 66 0.35 18.07 8.81
CA GLY A 66 0.98 16.75 8.88
C GLY A 66 0.87 15.92 7.59
N TYR A 67 1.14 14.63 7.75
CA TYR A 67 0.98 13.61 6.74
C TYR A 67 -0.34 12.88 6.99
N ASP A 68 -1.26 12.96 6.02
CA ASP A 68 -2.53 12.25 6.09
C ASP A 68 -2.31 10.77 5.70
N TYR A 69 -3.19 9.88 6.16
CA TYR A 69 -3.10 8.47 5.82
C TYR A 69 -4.47 7.81 5.81
N HIS A 70 -4.71 6.99 4.80
CA HIS A 70 -6.04 6.44 4.53
C HIS A 70 -5.97 4.99 4.06
N VAL A 71 -7.04 4.24 4.29
CA VAL A 71 -7.32 3.00 3.56
C VAL A 71 -7.87 3.37 2.19
N HIS A 72 -7.25 2.86 1.12
CA HIS A 72 -7.66 3.07 -0.26
C HIS A 72 -8.35 1.83 -0.85
N VAL A 73 -9.17 2.01 -1.88
CA VAL A 73 -10.09 0.96 -2.35
C VAL A 73 -9.41 -0.22 -3.07
N LYS A 74 -8.22 -0.04 -3.65
CA LYS A 74 -7.55 -1.09 -4.42
C LYS A 74 -6.18 -1.45 -3.81
N PRO A 75 -5.67 -2.67 -4.07
CA PRO A 75 -4.30 -3.01 -3.75
C PRO A 75 -3.31 -2.16 -4.56
N VAL A 76 -2.07 -2.12 -4.10
CA VAL A 76 -0.92 -1.52 -4.78
C VAL A 76 -0.53 -2.40 -5.96
N THR A 77 -0.27 -1.79 -7.11
CA THR A 77 0.18 -2.50 -8.32
C THR A 77 1.53 -1.94 -8.75
N ASN A 78 2.54 -2.80 -8.89
CA ASN A 78 3.89 -2.43 -9.30
C ASN A 78 4.51 -1.31 -8.44
N GLY A 79 4.21 -1.30 -7.14
CA GLY A 79 4.66 -0.24 -6.22
C GLY A 79 4.07 1.15 -6.49
N ASN A 80 3.11 1.28 -7.41
CA ASN A 80 2.51 2.58 -7.75
C ASN A 80 1.33 2.90 -6.83
N CYS A 81 1.53 3.84 -5.90
CA CYS A 81 0.46 4.25 -4.99
C CYS A 81 -0.76 4.88 -5.67
N SER A 82 -0.65 5.33 -6.92
CA SER A 82 -1.81 5.84 -7.68
C SER A 82 -2.77 4.72 -8.10
N SER A 83 -2.32 3.46 -8.16
CA SER A 83 -3.17 2.32 -8.53
C SER A 83 -4.28 2.04 -7.51
N THR A 84 -4.11 2.52 -6.27
CA THR A 84 -4.98 2.19 -5.14
C THR A 84 -6.36 2.87 -5.22
N GLY A 85 -6.58 3.77 -6.18
CA GLY A 85 -7.86 4.45 -6.36
C GLY A 85 -8.17 5.46 -5.26
N GLY A 86 -9.45 5.75 -5.02
CA GLY A 86 -9.92 6.66 -3.98
C GLY A 86 -9.85 6.06 -2.57
N HIS A 87 -10.32 6.82 -1.57
CA HIS A 87 -10.45 6.36 -0.19
C HIS A 87 -11.56 5.31 -0.09
N LEU A 88 -11.43 4.38 0.86
CA LEU A 88 -12.51 3.46 1.21
C LEU A 88 -13.68 4.23 1.82
N ASP A 89 -14.77 4.36 1.06
CA ASP A 89 -15.94 5.15 1.45
C ASP A 89 -17.25 4.50 0.97
N PRO A 90 -17.62 3.32 1.52
CA PRO A 90 -18.86 2.63 1.16
C PRO A 90 -20.12 3.43 1.50
N THR A 91 -20.02 4.44 2.37
CA THR A 91 -21.10 5.34 2.78
C THR A 91 -21.24 6.58 1.90
N ASN A 92 -20.35 6.77 0.91
CA ASN A 92 -20.32 7.93 0.03
C ASN A 92 -20.36 9.28 0.78
N VAL A 93 -19.60 9.39 1.87
CA VAL A 93 -19.45 10.66 2.61
C VAL A 93 -18.77 11.72 1.74
N THR A 94 -17.87 11.30 0.85
CA THR A 94 -17.05 12.14 -0.04
C THR A 94 -16.02 12.99 0.69
N THR A 95 -15.16 13.68 -0.06
CA THR A 95 -14.19 14.64 0.48
C THR A 95 -14.72 16.08 0.55
N ALA A 96 -16.02 16.29 0.25
CA ALA A 96 -16.61 17.63 0.19
C ALA A 96 -16.64 18.34 1.54
N LYS A 97 -16.64 17.58 2.65
CA LYS A 97 -16.52 18.09 4.01
C LYS A 97 -15.37 17.37 4.72
N PRO A 98 -14.54 18.08 5.50
CA PRO A 98 -13.57 17.44 6.38
C PRO A 98 -14.26 16.50 7.36
N CYS A 99 -13.62 15.36 7.64
CA CYS A 99 -14.05 14.45 8.70
C CYS A 99 -14.17 15.19 10.04
N ASP A 100 -15.24 14.90 10.78
CA ASP A 100 -15.42 15.34 12.16
C ASP A 100 -15.15 14.17 13.10
N PRO A 101 -14.04 14.15 13.85
CA PRO A 101 -13.72 13.05 14.77
C PRO A 101 -14.75 12.89 15.90
N LYS A 102 -15.62 13.90 16.14
CA LYS A 102 -16.74 13.80 17.08
C LYS A 102 -17.99 13.17 16.46
N ASN A 103 -18.04 13.06 15.14
CA ASN A 103 -19.14 12.44 14.40
C ASN A 103 -18.61 11.61 13.23
N LEU A 104 -18.19 10.38 13.53
CA LEU A 104 -17.59 9.46 12.56
C LEU A 104 -18.49 9.12 11.37
N THR A 105 -19.81 9.35 11.46
CA THR A 105 -20.72 9.18 10.32
C THR A 105 -20.46 10.17 9.18
N LEU A 106 -19.75 11.26 9.46
CA LEU A 106 -19.29 12.26 8.50
C LEU A 106 -17.85 12.01 8.04
N CYS A 107 -17.27 10.85 8.38
CA CYS A 107 -15.93 10.47 7.97
C CYS A 107 -16.00 9.28 7.03
N GLN A 108 -15.16 9.30 6.00
CA GLN A 108 -14.99 8.15 5.14
C GLN A 108 -14.46 6.98 5.97
N THR A 109 -14.93 5.76 5.70
CA THR A 109 -14.48 4.57 6.44
C THR A 109 -12.96 4.43 6.47
N GLY A 110 -12.28 4.77 5.37
CA GLY A 110 -10.82 4.75 5.27
C GLY A 110 -10.09 5.99 5.77
N ASP A 111 -10.77 7.05 6.21
CA ASP A 111 -10.13 8.31 6.63
C ASP A 111 -9.58 8.24 8.07
N LEU A 112 -8.49 7.50 8.26
CA LEU A 112 -7.88 7.29 9.59
C LEU A 112 -7.26 8.58 10.14
N ALA A 113 -6.57 9.33 9.29
CA ALA A 113 -5.99 10.62 9.61
C ALA A 113 -7.04 11.63 10.11
N GLY A 114 -8.17 11.79 9.41
CA GLY A 114 -9.24 12.68 9.84
C GLY A 114 -9.90 12.25 11.16
N LYS A 115 -10.00 10.94 11.41
CA LYS A 115 -10.62 10.38 12.62
C LYS A 115 -9.72 10.43 13.86
N PHE A 116 -8.43 10.17 13.69
CA PHE A 116 -7.51 9.94 14.82
C PHE A 116 -6.30 10.88 14.83
N GLY A 117 -6.19 11.77 13.84
CA GLY A 117 -5.10 12.73 13.70
C GLY A 117 -4.02 12.26 12.73
N ASN A 118 -3.38 13.26 12.12
CA ASN A 118 -2.28 13.09 11.17
C ASN A 118 -0.96 12.73 11.86
N PHE A 119 -0.03 12.14 11.10
CA PHE A 119 1.34 12.10 11.55
C PHE A 119 1.94 13.50 11.44
N MET A 120 2.43 14.04 12.55
CA MET A 120 3.09 15.35 12.51
C MET A 120 4.53 15.28 11.98
N GLY A 121 5.10 14.07 11.93
CA GLY A 121 6.53 13.84 11.75
C GLY A 121 7.34 14.30 12.97
N THR A 122 8.57 13.83 13.07
CA THR A 122 9.53 14.25 14.12
C THR A 122 10.82 14.77 13.49
N GLU A 123 11.74 15.31 14.27
CA GLU A 123 13.03 15.76 13.74
C GLU A 123 13.88 14.58 13.24
N ASP A 124 13.92 13.49 14.01
CA ASP A 124 14.64 12.25 13.72
C ASP A 124 13.87 11.26 12.83
N GLY A 125 12.60 11.59 12.54
CA GLY A 125 11.69 10.78 11.76
C GLY A 125 11.09 9.57 12.48
N VAL A 126 11.42 9.31 13.75
CA VAL A 126 10.83 8.22 14.55
C VAL A 126 9.44 8.62 15.03
N LEU A 127 8.41 7.87 14.64
CA LEU A 127 7.05 8.20 15.01
C LEU A 127 6.74 7.77 16.46
N PRO A 128 5.97 8.58 17.21
CA PRO A 128 5.37 8.15 18.47
C PRO A 128 4.52 6.90 18.26
N PHE A 129 4.54 6.01 19.25
CA PHE A 129 3.63 4.86 19.27
C PHE A 129 2.18 5.35 19.20
N THR A 130 1.43 4.83 18.24
CA THR A 130 0.02 5.18 18.04
C THR A 130 -0.83 3.94 18.21
N ASP A 131 -1.90 4.07 18.98
CA ASP A 131 -2.84 3.00 19.28
C ASP A 131 -4.25 3.56 19.46
N TYR A 132 -5.20 3.06 18.68
CA TYR A 132 -6.61 3.46 18.78
C TYR A 132 -7.54 2.36 18.25
N ILE A 133 -8.83 2.50 18.50
CA ILE A 133 -9.86 1.59 17.97
C ILE A 133 -10.68 2.34 16.92
N ASP A 134 -10.71 1.82 15.70
CA ASP A 134 -11.61 2.26 14.65
C ASP A 134 -12.84 1.33 14.58
N THR A 135 -14.02 1.91 14.79
CA THR A 135 -15.30 1.19 14.83
C THR A 135 -15.93 0.97 13.46
N GLN A 136 -15.40 1.60 12.41
CA GLN A 136 -15.90 1.51 11.04
C GLN A 136 -15.11 0.51 10.20
N LEU A 137 -13.82 0.29 10.48
CA LEU A 137 -13.03 -0.72 9.78
C LEU A 137 -13.49 -2.14 10.11
N LYS A 138 -13.43 -3.03 9.13
CA LYS A 138 -13.82 -4.43 9.24
C LYS A 138 -12.92 -5.34 8.42
N PHE A 139 -12.74 -6.57 8.86
CA PHE A 139 -12.10 -7.62 8.06
C PHE A 139 -13.08 -8.46 7.25
N GLU A 140 -14.35 -8.52 7.67
CA GLU A 140 -15.40 -9.33 7.05
C GLU A 140 -16.70 -8.54 6.85
N GLY A 141 -17.60 -9.12 6.05
CA GLY A 141 -18.86 -8.51 5.65
C GLY A 141 -18.89 -8.21 4.15
N ASP A 142 -19.65 -7.17 3.76
CA ASP A 142 -19.68 -6.69 2.38
C ASP A 142 -18.24 -6.39 1.92
N ALA A 143 -17.82 -7.02 0.81
CA ALA A 143 -16.49 -6.84 0.24
C ALA A 143 -16.15 -5.37 -0.04
N ASN A 144 -17.16 -4.51 -0.25
CA ASN A 144 -16.98 -3.07 -0.42
C ASN A 144 -16.61 -2.32 0.88
N ASN A 145 -16.69 -2.98 2.04
CA ASN A 145 -16.50 -2.39 3.36
C ASN A 145 -15.36 -3.07 4.18
N THR A 146 -14.68 -4.07 3.65
CA THR A 146 -13.57 -4.76 4.33
C THR A 146 -12.21 -4.20 3.94
N ILE A 147 -11.21 -4.32 4.80
CA ILE A 147 -9.86 -3.76 4.54
C ILE A 147 -8.83 -4.75 4.00
N ILE A 148 -9.05 -6.06 4.11
CA ILE A 148 -8.12 -7.06 3.58
C ILE A 148 -8.11 -7.02 2.05
N GLY A 149 -6.91 -7.06 1.45
CA GLY A 149 -6.73 -6.96 -0.01
C GLY A 149 -6.84 -5.53 -0.55
N ARG A 150 -6.98 -4.55 0.34
CA ARG A 150 -6.88 -3.12 0.05
C ARG A 150 -5.49 -2.60 0.44
N SER A 151 -5.32 -1.29 0.51
CA SER A 151 -4.04 -0.68 0.80
C SER A 151 -4.15 0.47 1.81
N ILE A 152 -3.05 0.72 2.54
CA ILE A 152 -2.81 1.97 3.24
C ILE A 152 -1.97 2.87 2.35
N VAL A 153 -2.32 4.15 2.28
CA VAL A 153 -1.55 5.18 1.59
C VAL A 153 -1.27 6.33 2.55
N ILE A 154 -0.03 6.79 2.58
CA ILE A 154 0.40 7.99 3.29
C ILE A 154 0.55 9.12 2.28
N HIS A 155 0.03 10.29 2.63
CA HIS A 155 0.03 11.50 1.81
C HIS A 155 0.85 12.61 2.47
N ASN A 156 1.39 13.50 1.64
CA ASN A 156 1.97 14.78 2.05
C ASN A 156 1.37 15.86 1.16
N ASN A 157 0.50 16.71 1.71
CA ASN A 157 -0.23 17.73 0.95
C ASN A 157 -0.97 17.12 -0.27
N GLY A 158 -1.75 16.06 -0.05
CA GLY A 158 -2.50 15.35 -1.10
C GLY A 158 -1.67 14.50 -2.06
N THR A 159 -0.33 14.55 -1.98
CA THR A 159 0.56 13.70 -2.79
C THR A 159 0.80 12.37 -2.08
N ARG A 160 0.58 11.24 -2.77
CA ARG A 160 0.87 9.91 -2.25
C ARG A 160 2.37 9.68 -2.17
N ILE A 161 2.92 9.52 -0.97
CA ILE A 161 4.38 9.37 -0.76
C ILE A 161 4.81 7.93 -0.48
N ALA A 162 3.91 7.10 0.08
CA ALA A 162 4.18 5.70 0.34
C ALA A 162 2.86 4.93 0.49
N CYS A 163 2.88 3.63 0.19
CA CYS A 163 1.72 2.77 0.31
C CYS A 163 2.12 1.31 0.49
N ALA A 164 1.20 0.49 1.00
CA ALA A 164 1.33 -0.95 1.07
C ALA A 164 -0.04 -1.63 1.11
N ASP A 165 -0.09 -2.89 0.68
CA ASP A 165 -1.27 -3.73 0.83
C ASP A 165 -1.52 -4.08 2.29
N ILE A 166 -2.79 -4.21 2.64
CA ILE A 166 -3.27 -4.75 3.90
C ILE A 166 -3.53 -6.24 3.68
N ILE A 167 -2.63 -7.06 4.20
CA ILE A 167 -2.67 -8.53 4.08
C ILE A 167 -2.96 -9.15 5.44
N THR A 168 -3.52 -10.36 5.45
CA THR A 168 -3.68 -11.12 6.69
C THR A 168 -2.32 -11.55 7.22
N GLU A 169 -2.14 -11.51 8.54
CA GLU A 169 -0.89 -11.96 9.16
C GLU A 169 -0.62 -13.43 8.80
N GLY A 170 0.62 -13.74 8.41
CA GLY A 170 1.01 -15.10 7.95
C GLY A 170 0.72 -15.39 6.48
N SER A 171 0.03 -14.51 5.74
CA SER A 171 0.04 -14.57 4.27
C SER A 171 1.37 -14.07 3.74
N ALA A 172 1.95 -14.79 2.78
CA ALA A 172 3.20 -14.39 2.15
C ALA A 172 3.05 -12.97 1.59
N THR A 173 3.89 -12.05 2.07
CA THR A 173 3.99 -10.69 1.56
C THR A 173 4.21 -10.76 0.05
N PRO A 174 3.35 -10.17 -0.80
CA PRO A 174 3.76 -9.85 -2.15
C PRO A 174 4.81 -8.76 -1.99
N THR A 175 6.08 -9.13 -2.07
CA THR A 175 7.21 -8.22 -1.99
C THR A 175 7.15 -7.26 -3.16
N SER A 176 6.38 -6.18 -3.04
CA SER A 176 6.47 -5.00 -3.90
C SER A 176 7.62 -4.11 -3.42
N GLY A 177 8.76 -4.73 -3.12
CA GLY A 177 10.03 -4.07 -2.90
C GLY A 177 10.85 -4.23 -4.17
N THR A 178 11.04 -3.15 -4.89
CA THR A 178 12.04 -3.08 -5.97
C THR A 178 13.43 -3.22 -5.37
N ASP A 179 13.91 -4.45 -5.17
CA ASP A 179 15.32 -4.74 -5.37
C ASP A 179 15.55 -4.71 -6.89
N ALA A 180 15.74 -3.51 -7.43
CA ALA A 180 16.28 -3.38 -8.77
C ALA A 180 17.71 -3.97 -8.76
N PRO A 181 18.05 -4.90 -9.65
CA PRO A 181 19.43 -5.33 -9.80
C PRO A 181 20.29 -4.10 -10.13
N LYS A 182 21.29 -3.84 -9.30
CA LYS A 182 22.36 -2.89 -9.60
C LYS A 182 23.04 -3.36 -10.89
N THR A 183 22.64 -2.80 -12.03
CA THR A 183 23.41 -2.89 -13.28
C THR A 183 24.71 -2.13 -13.08
N THR A 184 25.75 -2.87 -12.68
CA THR A 184 27.12 -2.43 -12.84
C THR A 184 27.38 -2.25 -14.33
N SER A 185 27.42 -1.00 -14.80
CA SER A 185 27.99 -0.66 -16.11
C SER A 185 29.49 -0.96 -16.08
N GLY A 186 29.84 -2.21 -16.37
CA GLY A 186 31.19 -2.58 -16.77
C GLY A 186 31.41 -2.11 -18.20
N ALA A 187 32.25 -1.10 -18.39
CA ALA A 187 32.74 -0.71 -19.70
C ALA A 187 33.52 -1.88 -20.31
N VAL A 188 32.92 -2.56 -21.28
CA VAL A 188 33.62 -3.53 -22.13
C VAL A 188 34.50 -2.73 -23.09
N LYS A 189 35.80 -2.68 -22.81
CA LYS A 189 36.81 -2.24 -23.78
C LYS A 189 36.82 -3.22 -24.95
N LEU A 190 36.36 -2.77 -26.11
CA LEU A 190 36.57 -3.49 -27.37
C LEU A 190 37.95 -3.11 -27.91
N ALA A 191 38.90 -4.03 -27.79
CA ALA A 191 40.19 -3.96 -28.48
C ALA A 191 40.01 -4.57 -29.89
N GLY A 192 40.47 -3.85 -30.92
CA GLY A 192 40.41 -4.32 -32.30
C GLY A 192 41.02 -3.31 -33.28
N SER A 193 42.35 -3.32 -33.35
CA SER A 193 43.15 -2.55 -34.31
C SER A 193 42.95 -3.06 -35.74
N LEU A 194 42.71 -2.18 -36.71
CA LEU A 194 43.14 -2.39 -38.09
C LEU A 194 43.52 -1.07 -38.77
N ALA A 195 44.57 -1.16 -39.55
CA ALA A 195 45.47 -0.09 -39.93
C ALA A 195 45.02 0.75 -41.12
N LEU A 196 45.67 1.91 -41.18
CA LEU A 196 45.69 2.99 -42.17
C LEU A 196 46.08 2.52 -43.58
N SER A 197 45.44 3.03 -44.64
CA SER A 197 46.13 3.65 -45.80
C SER A 197 45.11 4.25 -46.79
N GLY A 198 45.30 5.55 -47.09
CA GLY A 198 44.97 6.34 -48.30
C GLY A 198 43.66 6.08 -49.06
N VAL A 199 43.00 7.09 -49.65
CA VAL A 199 43.53 7.87 -50.77
C VAL A 199 42.49 8.97 -51.14
N VAL A 200 43.02 10.16 -51.44
CA VAL A 200 42.52 11.42 -52.06
C VAL A 200 41.54 12.37 -51.36
N ALA A 201 42.07 13.59 -51.21
CA ALA A 201 41.43 14.84 -50.85
C ALA A 201 40.44 15.37 -51.91
N PHE A 202 39.33 15.94 -51.44
CA PHE A 202 38.56 16.94 -52.18
C PHE A 202 39.04 18.33 -51.76
N MET A 203 39.59 19.08 -52.70
CA MET A 203 40.05 20.45 -52.54
C MET A 203 39.23 21.38 -53.43
N MET A 204 38.69 22.44 -52.81
CA MET A 204 38.22 23.74 -53.35
C MET A 204 37.04 23.74 -54.34
N LEU A 205 35.90 24.39 -54.09
CA LEU A 205 35.57 25.80 -53.79
C LEU A 205 35.60 26.74 -55.02
N ALA A 206 34.45 27.38 -55.24
CA ALA A 206 34.20 28.69 -55.88
C ALA A 206 34.01 28.80 -57.42
N LEU A 207 32.81 29.31 -57.73
CA LEU A 207 32.23 29.85 -58.98
C LEU A 207 31.91 28.86 -60.12
#